data_AF-A0A8C6M8P2-F1
#
_entry.id   AF-A0A8C6M8P2-F1
#
_cell.length_a   1.000
_cell.length_b   1.000
_cell.length_c   1.000
_cell.angle_alpha   90.00
_cell.angle_beta   90.00
_cell.angle_gamma   90.00
#
_symmetry.space_group_name_H-M   'P 1'
#
loop_
_entity.id
_entity.type
_entity.pdbx_description
1 polymer ?
#
loop_
_entity_poly.entity_id
_entity_poly.type
_entity_poly.pdbx_seq_one_letter_code
_entity_poly.pdbx_strand_id
1 'polypeptide(L)'
;MELITILEKTVSPDRNELEAAQKFLEQAAIENLPTFLVELSKVLANPGNTQVARVAAGLQVKNSLTSKDPDVKTQYQQRWLGIDTNARREIKNFVLQTLGTETYRPSSASQCVAGIACAEIPVNFWPELIPQLVANVTDPSSTEHMKESTLEAIGYICQDIVSEHKHKATQHPDSGDQHFNN
;
A
#
# COMPACT_ATOMS: atom_id res chain seq x y z
N MET A 1 0.52 21.94 -13.52
CA MET A 1 1.62 21.60 -12.60
C MET A 1 1.68 20.08 -12.59
N GLU A 2 2.77 19.48 -13.07
CA GLU A 2 2.85 18.02 -13.16
C GLU A 2 2.96 17.41 -11.75
N LEU A 3 2.22 16.32 -11.49
CA LEU A 3 2.18 15.63 -10.19
C LEU A 3 3.58 15.30 -9.66
N ILE A 4 4.51 14.96 -10.56
CA ILE A 4 5.91 14.67 -10.26
C ILE A 4 6.60 15.86 -9.57
N THR A 5 6.45 17.07 -10.09
CA THR A 5 7.05 18.27 -9.50
C THR A 5 6.53 18.53 -8.09
N ILE A 6 5.26 18.21 -7.82
CA ILE A 6 4.64 18.39 -6.50
C ILE A 6 5.19 17.34 -5.53
N LEU A 7 5.32 16.09 -5.97
CA LEU A 7 5.93 15.01 -5.19
C LEU A 7 7.39 15.31 -4.84
N GLU A 8 8.16 15.90 -5.75
CA GLU A 8 9.54 16.29 -5.47
C GLU A 8 9.63 17.42 -4.43
N LYS A 9 8.62 18.29 -4.37
CA LYS A 9 8.53 19.35 -3.36
C LYS A 9 8.20 18.84 -1.96
N THR A 10 7.73 17.59 -1.80
CA THR A 10 7.46 17.02 -0.46
C THR A 10 8.74 16.74 0.35
N VAL A 11 9.92 16.90 -0.26
CA VAL A 11 11.22 16.80 0.42
C VAL A 11 11.99 18.13 0.39
N SER A 12 11.36 19.22 -0.04
CA SER A 12 11.99 20.54 -0.09
C SER A 12 12.39 21.01 1.32
N PRO A 13 13.58 21.59 1.50
CA PRO A 13 13.96 22.24 2.76
C PRO A 13 13.20 23.56 3.00
N ASP A 14 12.56 24.12 1.97
CA ASP A 14 11.71 25.30 2.11
C ASP A 14 10.34 24.90 2.67
N ARG A 15 10.02 25.42 3.86
CA ARG A 15 8.77 25.14 4.57
C ARG A 15 7.53 25.55 3.75
N ASN A 16 7.58 26.65 3.01
CA ASN A 16 6.44 27.12 2.23
C ASN A 16 6.17 26.19 1.04
N GLU A 17 7.23 25.69 0.39
CA GLU A 17 7.08 24.72 -0.71
C GLU A 17 6.56 23.38 -0.21
N LEU A 18 7.08 22.91 0.93
CA LEU A 18 6.64 21.69 1.57
C LEU A 18 5.15 21.76 1.95
N GLU A 19 4.73 22.83 2.62
CA GLU A 19 3.33 23.03 3.03
C GLU A 19 2.40 23.16 1.82
N ALA A 20 2.84 23.85 0.75
CA ALA A 20 2.07 23.97 -0.48
C ALA A 20 1.89 22.61 -1.17
N ALA A 21 2.95 21.80 -1.23
CA ALA A 21 2.89 20.46 -1.81
C ALA A 21 1.98 19.54 -1.02
N GLN A 22 2.08 19.54 0.31
CA GLN A 22 1.22 18.74 1.20
C GLN A 22 -0.26 19.12 1.03
N LYS A 23 -0.59 20.42 1.07
CA LYS A 23 -1.97 20.90 0.87
C LYS A 23 -2.52 20.49 -0.49
N PHE A 24 -1.71 20.54 -1.54
CA PHE A 24 -2.15 20.09 -2.86
C PHE A 24 -2.50 18.60 -2.86
N LEU A 25 -1.63 17.75 -2.30
CA LEU A 25 -1.84 16.31 -2.26
C LEU A 25 -3.06 15.93 -1.40
N GLU A 26 -3.25 16.60 -0.27
CA GLU A 26 -4.44 16.44 0.57
C GLU A 26 -5.72 16.83 -0.17
N GLN A 27 -5.70 17.97 -0.86
CA GLN A 27 -6.86 18.43 -1.64
C GLN A 27 -7.19 17.47 -2.79
N ALA A 28 -6.18 16.96 -3.50
CA ALA A 28 -6.36 15.98 -4.58
C ALA A 28 -6.96 14.66 -4.07
N ALA A 29 -6.52 14.18 -2.89
CA ALA A 29 -7.07 12.99 -2.25
C ALA A 29 -8.54 13.16 -1.84
N ILE A 30 -8.94 14.38 -1.42
CA ILE A 30 -10.33 14.69 -1.06
C ILE A 30 -11.22 14.81 -2.30
N GLU A 31 -10.73 15.43 -3.36
CA GLU A 31 -11.51 15.70 -4.57
C GLU A 31 -11.82 14.42 -5.36
N ASN A 32 -10.82 13.57 -5.61
CA ASN A 32 -11.02 12.32 -6.35
C ASN A 32 -9.95 11.29 -5.98
N LEU A 33 -10.15 10.62 -4.84
CA LEU A 33 -9.23 9.59 -4.35
C LEU A 33 -8.92 8.48 -5.37
N PRO A 34 -9.89 7.88 -6.09
CA PRO A 34 -9.60 6.85 -7.08
C PRO A 34 -8.61 7.31 -8.16
N THR A 35 -8.88 8.44 -8.81
CA THR A 35 -8.01 9.00 -9.86
C THR A 35 -6.64 9.36 -9.28
N PHE A 36 -6.63 9.97 -8.10
CA PHE A 36 -5.38 10.36 -7.43
C PHE A 36 -4.47 9.15 -7.15
N LEU A 37 -5.03 8.05 -6.61
CA LEU A 37 -4.25 6.83 -6.34
C LEU A 37 -3.76 6.15 -7.63
N VAL A 38 -4.56 6.17 -8.70
CA VAL A 38 -4.12 5.68 -10.02
C VAL A 38 -2.91 6.47 -10.50
N GLU A 39 -2.97 7.80 -10.49
CA GLU A 39 -1.86 8.66 -10.96
C GLU A 39 -0.60 8.49 -10.09
N LEU A 40 -0.74 8.37 -8.76
CA LEU A 40 0.39 8.05 -7.88
C LEU A 40 1.01 6.69 -8.21
N SER A 41 0.18 5.67 -8.46
CA SER A 41 0.66 4.32 -8.79
C SER A 41 1.42 4.28 -10.13
N LYS A 42 0.98 5.08 -11.13
CA LYS A 42 1.72 5.28 -12.39
C LYS A 42 3.08 5.92 -12.16
N VAL A 43 3.15 6.96 -11.32
CA VAL A 43 4.42 7.62 -10.98
C VAL A 43 5.38 6.65 -10.30
N LEU A 44 4.89 5.86 -9.34
CA LEU A 44 5.68 4.85 -8.63
C LEU A 44 6.22 3.77 -9.58
N ALA A 45 5.40 3.32 -10.53
CA ALA A 45 5.70 2.20 -11.40
C ALA A 45 6.57 2.54 -12.61
N ASN A 46 6.76 3.82 -12.94
CA ASN A 46 7.63 4.25 -14.02
C ASN A 46 9.09 4.40 -13.54
N PRO A 47 10.04 3.54 -14.00
CA PRO A 47 11.44 3.62 -13.60
C PRO A 47 12.18 4.86 -14.14
N GLY A 48 11.61 5.55 -15.13
CA GLY A 48 12.16 6.80 -15.68
C GLY A 48 11.95 8.02 -14.78
N ASN A 49 11.09 7.91 -13.76
CA ASN A 49 10.89 8.98 -12.78
C ASN A 49 12.03 9.02 -11.76
N THR A 50 12.25 10.19 -11.16
CA THR A 50 13.25 10.36 -10.10
C THR A 50 12.92 9.47 -8.90
N GLN A 51 13.96 9.00 -8.19
CA GLN A 51 13.77 8.23 -6.95
C GLN A 51 12.89 8.98 -5.95
N VAL A 52 13.09 10.30 -5.82
CA VAL A 52 12.31 11.14 -4.91
C VAL A 52 10.83 11.09 -5.25
N ALA A 53 10.46 11.29 -6.52
CA ALA A 53 9.07 11.25 -6.95
C ALA A 53 8.44 9.86 -6.73
N ARG A 54 9.17 8.78 -7.02
CA ARG A 54 8.69 7.41 -6.83
C ARG A 54 8.47 7.08 -5.35
N VAL A 55 9.42 7.43 -4.49
CA VAL A 55 9.31 7.24 -3.03
C VAL A 55 8.15 8.06 -2.46
N ALA A 56 8.05 9.33 -2.85
CA ALA A 56 6.95 10.20 -2.42
C ALA A 56 5.60 9.65 -2.87
N ALA A 57 5.48 9.17 -4.11
CA ALA A 57 4.25 8.56 -4.62
C ALA A 57 3.84 7.32 -3.82
N GLY A 58 4.78 6.40 -3.59
CA GLY A 58 4.51 5.20 -2.79
C GLY A 58 4.14 5.53 -1.34
N LEU A 59 4.75 6.57 -0.76
CA LEU A 59 4.37 7.04 0.57
C LEU A 59 2.92 7.57 0.61
N GLN A 60 2.48 8.32 -0.40
CA GLN A 60 1.11 8.82 -0.48
C GLN A 60 0.09 7.68 -0.67
N VAL A 61 0.41 6.69 -1.50
CA VAL A 61 -0.42 5.48 -1.67
C VAL A 61 -0.53 4.73 -0.34
N LYS A 62 0.59 4.45 0.32
CA LYS A 62 0.61 3.77 1.62
C LYS A 62 -0.20 4.52 2.67
N ASN A 63 0.00 5.82 2.81
CA ASN A 63 -0.70 6.64 3.81
C ASN A 63 -2.21 6.73 3.55
N SER A 64 -2.65 6.40 2.34
CA SER A 64 -4.08 6.31 2.00
C SER A 64 -4.72 4.97 2.38
N LEU A 65 -3.91 3.96 2.70
CA LEU A 65 -4.31 2.56 2.94
C LEU A 65 -4.14 2.11 4.39
N THR A 66 -3.16 2.67 5.11
CA THR A 66 -2.84 2.24 6.49
C THR A 66 -2.56 3.41 7.41
N SER A 67 -2.75 3.17 8.72
CA SER A 67 -2.43 4.09 9.80
C SER A 67 -1.90 3.30 11.00
N LYS A 68 -1.13 3.97 11.87
CA LYS A 68 -0.74 3.40 13.17
C LYS A 68 -1.92 3.33 14.14
N ASP A 69 -2.93 4.17 13.92
CA ASP A 69 -4.18 4.15 14.64
C ASP A 69 -5.10 3.07 14.03
N PRO A 70 -5.51 2.03 14.80
CA PRO A 70 -6.34 0.94 14.30
C PRO A 70 -7.71 1.38 13.75
N ASP A 71 -8.32 2.40 14.34
CA ASP A 71 -9.63 2.89 13.92
C ASP A 71 -9.51 3.63 12.58
N VAL A 72 -8.49 4.47 12.44
CA VAL A 72 -8.18 5.16 11.17
C VAL A 72 -7.77 4.15 10.10
N LYS A 73 -7.00 3.12 10.46
CA LYS A 73 -6.63 2.03 9.54
C LYS A 73 -7.86 1.34 8.98
N THR A 74 -8.81 0.98 9.84
CA THR A 74 -10.07 0.33 9.43
C THR A 74 -10.87 1.24 8.50
N GLN A 75 -10.96 2.55 8.81
CA GLN A 75 -11.63 3.52 7.92
C GLN A 75 -10.96 3.60 6.55
N TYR A 76 -9.63 3.60 6.48
CA TYR A 76 -8.89 3.62 5.22
C TYR A 76 -9.10 2.35 4.40
N GLN A 77 -9.12 1.18 5.04
CA GLN A 77 -9.42 -0.09 4.38
C GLN A 77 -10.85 -0.09 3.81
N GLN A 78 -11.84 0.36 4.56
CA GLN A 78 -13.23 0.46 4.07
C GLN A 78 -13.34 1.48 2.92
N ARG A 79 -12.67 2.63 3.04
CA ARG A 79 -12.60 3.63 1.97
C ARG A 79 -11.96 3.07 0.71
N TRP A 80 -10.88 2.30 0.84
CA TRP A 80 -10.26 1.58 -0.28
C TRP A 80 -11.24 0.59 -0.91
N LEU A 81 -11.88 -0.27 -0.13
CA LEU A 81 -12.83 -1.27 -0.63
C LEU A 81 -14.04 -0.64 -1.34
N GLY A 82 -14.41 0.59 -0.98
CA GLY A 82 -15.44 1.39 -1.63
C GLY A 82 -15.03 2.00 -2.99
N ILE A 83 -13.75 1.97 -3.36
CA ILE A 83 -13.29 2.43 -4.68
C ILE A 83 -13.73 1.42 -5.76
N ASP A 84 -14.08 1.96 -6.94
CA ASP A 84 -14.42 1.17 -8.12
C ASP A 84 -13.39 0.06 -8.40
N THR A 85 -13.90 -1.10 -8.79
CA THR A 85 -13.08 -2.30 -8.97
C THR A 85 -12.05 -2.13 -10.09
N ASN A 86 -12.35 -1.36 -11.15
CA ASN A 86 -11.40 -1.13 -12.23
C ASN A 86 -10.23 -0.25 -11.77
N ALA A 87 -10.53 0.83 -11.04
CA ALA A 87 -9.49 1.70 -10.47
C ALA A 87 -8.60 0.92 -9.50
N ARG A 88 -9.17 0.11 -8.60
CA ARG A 88 -8.39 -0.76 -7.71
C ARG A 88 -7.52 -1.73 -8.48
N ARG A 89 -8.06 -2.37 -9.53
CA ARG A 89 -7.29 -3.30 -10.38
C ARG A 89 -6.10 -2.60 -11.05
N GLU A 90 -6.30 -1.41 -11.58
CA GLU A 90 -5.24 -0.61 -12.21
C GLU A 90 -4.12 -0.28 -11.20
N ILE A 91 -4.48 0.20 -10.01
CA ILE A 91 -3.52 0.48 -8.93
C ILE A 91 -2.75 -0.78 -8.53
N LYS A 92 -3.45 -1.91 -8.34
CA LYS A 92 -2.84 -3.20 -7.99
C LYS A 92 -1.81 -3.65 -9.04
N ASN A 93 -2.13 -3.49 -10.32
CA ASN A 93 -1.23 -3.83 -11.41
C ASN A 93 0.02 -2.95 -11.40
N PHE A 94 -0.14 -1.64 -11.23
CA PHE A 94 0.99 -0.71 -11.16
C PHE A 94 1.88 -0.97 -9.94
N VAL A 95 1.30 -1.23 -8.78
CA VAL A 95 2.08 -1.53 -7.58
C VAL A 95 2.83 -2.86 -7.74
N LEU A 96 2.21 -3.91 -8.30
CA LEU A 96 2.88 -5.19 -8.54
C LEU A 96 3.99 -5.11 -9.60
N GLN A 97 3.77 -4.41 -10.71
CA GLN A 97 4.80 -4.26 -11.75
C GLN A 97 6.02 -3.46 -11.24
N THR A 98 5.86 -2.70 -10.15
CA THR A 98 6.95 -1.92 -9.57
C THR A 98 7.97 -2.81 -8.85
N LEU A 99 7.57 -3.98 -8.35
CA LEU A 99 8.48 -4.93 -7.70
C LEU A 99 9.64 -5.27 -8.64
N GLY A 100 10.87 -5.21 -8.12
CA GLY A 100 12.09 -5.42 -8.90
C GLY A 100 12.57 -4.26 -9.77
N THR A 101 11.79 -3.17 -9.89
CA THR A 101 12.20 -1.96 -10.65
C THR A 101 12.80 -0.85 -9.76
N GLU A 102 12.76 -1.05 -8.44
CA GLU A 102 13.27 -0.10 -7.46
C GLU A 102 14.73 -0.42 -7.11
N THR A 103 15.59 0.57 -7.30
CA THR A 103 17.02 0.51 -6.95
C THR A 103 17.30 0.95 -5.52
N TYR A 104 16.30 1.46 -4.81
CA TYR A 104 16.41 1.98 -3.45
C TYR A 104 15.78 1.02 -2.43
N ARG A 105 16.14 1.21 -1.16
CA ARG A 105 15.65 0.44 -0.02
C ARG A 105 15.20 1.37 1.11
N PRO A 106 14.14 1.04 1.86
CA PRO A 106 13.18 -0.05 1.62
C PRO A 106 12.34 0.15 0.34
N SER A 107 11.75 -0.92 -0.19
CA SER A 107 10.88 -0.84 -1.37
C SER A 107 9.57 -0.10 -1.03
N SER A 108 9.21 0.90 -1.85
CA SER A 108 7.93 1.61 -1.69
C SER A 108 6.78 0.73 -2.17
N ALA A 109 6.99 -0.02 -3.25
CA ALA A 109 6.00 -0.95 -3.79
C ALA A 109 5.60 -2.02 -2.77
N SER A 110 6.57 -2.57 -2.05
CA SER A 110 6.35 -3.62 -1.05
C SER A 110 5.39 -3.18 0.07
N GLN A 111 5.56 -1.95 0.56
CA GLN A 111 4.64 -1.38 1.56
C GLN A 111 3.24 -1.12 0.98
N CYS A 112 3.15 -0.69 -0.28
CA CYS A 112 1.87 -0.49 -0.96
C CYS A 112 1.13 -1.83 -1.16
N VAL A 113 1.84 -2.88 -1.60
CA VAL A 113 1.29 -4.23 -1.72
C VAL A 113 0.71 -4.68 -0.38
N ALA A 114 1.48 -4.56 0.70
CA ALA A 114 1.02 -4.96 2.02
C ALA A 114 -0.20 -4.18 2.50
N GLY A 115 -0.22 -2.86 2.30
CA GLY A 115 -1.36 -2.00 2.65
C GLY A 115 -2.65 -2.42 1.93
N ILE A 116 -2.58 -2.69 0.63
CA ILE A 116 -3.74 -3.17 -0.16
C ILE A 116 -4.11 -4.60 0.26
N ALA A 117 -3.13 -5.48 0.45
CA ALA A 117 -3.35 -6.88 0.82
C ALA A 117 -4.08 -7.00 2.16
N CYS A 118 -3.77 -6.15 3.15
CA CYS A 118 -4.48 -6.13 4.43
C CYS A 118 -5.97 -5.80 4.26
N ALA A 119 -6.33 -4.97 3.28
CA ALA A 119 -7.73 -4.66 2.99
C ALA A 119 -8.43 -5.76 2.18
N GLU A 120 -7.75 -6.33 1.17
CA GLU A 120 -8.39 -7.18 0.16
C GLU A 120 -8.30 -8.69 0.42
N ILE A 121 -7.26 -9.18 1.11
CA ILE A 121 -7.14 -10.61 1.44
C ILE A 121 -8.30 -11.09 2.32
N PRO A 122 -8.70 -10.38 3.41
CA PRO A 122 -9.78 -10.84 4.28
C PRO A 122 -11.14 -10.99 3.58
N VAL A 123 -11.34 -10.30 2.45
CA VAL A 123 -12.57 -10.33 1.64
C VAL A 123 -12.37 -11.03 0.28
N ASN A 124 -11.23 -11.68 0.07
CA ASN A 124 -10.88 -12.43 -1.15
C ASN A 124 -10.97 -11.60 -2.45
N PHE A 125 -10.60 -10.31 -2.40
CA PHE A 125 -10.64 -9.41 -3.57
C PHE A 125 -9.33 -9.36 -4.37
N TRP A 126 -8.30 -10.07 -3.91
CA TRP A 126 -7.02 -10.19 -4.59
C TRP A 126 -6.43 -11.61 -4.57
N PRO A 127 -7.13 -12.60 -5.14
CA PRO A 127 -6.70 -14.00 -5.11
C PRO A 127 -5.40 -14.25 -5.89
N GLU A 128 -5.05 -13.38 -6.85
CA GLU A 128 -3.85 -13.52 -7.68
C GLU A 128 -2.56 -13.11 -6.94
N LEU A 129 -2.66 -12.40 -5.81
CA LEU A 129 -1.50 -11.82 -5.13
C LEU A 129 -0.49 -12.89 -4.70
N ILE A 130 -0.92 -13.86 -3.88
CA ILE A 130 0.00 -14.85 -3.31
C ILE A 130 0.67 -15.70 -4.41
N PRO A 131 -0.07 -16.25 -5.41
CA PRO A 131 0.56 -16.93 -6.53
C PRO A 131 1.61 -16.08 -7.26
N GLN A 132 1.32 -14.79 -7.49
CA GLN A 132 2.26 -13.89 -8.17
C GLN A 132 3.54 -13.64 -7.34
N LEU A 133 3.41 -13.40 -6.03
CA LEU A 133 4.58 -13.21 -5.16
C LEU A 133 5.42 -14.50 -5.08
N VAL A 134 4.80 -15.67 -5.02
CA VAL A 134 5.52 -16.95 -5.07
C VAL A 134 6.26 -17.13 -6.40
N ALA A 135 5.61 -16.82 -7.53
CA ALA A 135 6.23 -16.90 -8.84
C ALA A 135 7.47 -15.98 -8.94
N ASN A 136 7.37 -14.73 -8.51
CA ASN A 136 8.48 -13.77 -8.50
C ASN A 136 9.70 -14.25 -7.67
N VAL A 137 9.50 -15.02 -6.59
CA VAL A 137 10.61 -15.52 -5.76
C VAL A 137 11.20 -16.81 -6.32
N THR A 138 10.34 -17.71 -6.80
CA THR A 138 10.71 -19.06 -7.24
C THR A 138 11.22 -19.13 -8.67
N ASP A 139 10.87 -18.16 -9.52
CA ASP A 139 11.32 -18.11 -10.91
C ASP A 139 12.86 -17.97 -10.97
N PRO A 140 13.56 -18.93 -11.60
CA PRO A 140 15.02 -18.86 -11.76
C PRO A 140 15.50 -17.62 -12.53
N SER A 141 14.65 -17.05 -13.40
CA SER A 141 14.95 -15.86 -14.19
C SER A 141 14.75 -14.54 -13.43
N SER A 142 14.12 -14.59 -12.25
CA SER A 142 13.90 -13.38 -11.45
C SER A 142 15.20 -12.79 -10.91
N THR A 143 15.34 -11.48 -11.09
CA THR A 143 16.49 -10.70 -10.61
C THR A 143 16.56 -10.69 -9.08
N GLU A 144 17.73 -10.38 -8.52
CA GLU A 144 17.90 -10.20 -7.08
C GLU A 144 16.94 -9.13 -6.52
N HIS A 145 16.83 -7.99 -7.21
CA HIS A 145 15.90 -6.92 -6.80
C HIS A 145 14.43 -7.36 -6.82
N MET A 146 14.02 -8.19 -7.80
CA MET A 146 12.67 -8.74 -7.84
C MET A 146 12.40 -9.65 -6.63
N LYS A 147 13.33 -10.56 -6.34
CA LYS A 147 13.21 -11.48 -5.20
C LYS A 147 13.20 -10.73 -3.88
N GLU A 148 14.10 -9.78 -3.70
CA GLU A 148 14.23 -9.00 -2.47
C GLU A 148 12.97 -8.17 -2.18
N SER A 149 12.53 -7.35 -3.14
CA SER A 149 11.31 -6.55 -2.97
C SER A 149 10.06 -7.43 -2.79
N THR A 150 9.98 -8.57 -3.49
CA THR A 150 8.86 -9.50 -3.29
C THR A 150 8.87 -10.12 -1.89
N LEU A 151 10.04 -10.54 -1.39
CA LEU A 151 10.18 -11.07 -0.02
C LEU A 151 9.89 -10.01 1.04
N GLU A 152 10.29 -8.76 0.79
CA GLU A 152 9.92 -7.62 1.64
C GLU A 152 8.41 -7.43 1.69
N ALA A 153 7.72 -7.49 0.55
CA ALA A 153 6.25 -7.43 0.49
C ALA A 153 5.58 -8.57 1.27
N ILE A 154 6.05 -9.81 1.11
CA ILE A 154 5.57 -10.97 1.89
C ILE A 154 5.80 -10.72 3.39
N GLY A 155 6.96 -10.22 3.78
CA GLY A 155 7.29 -9.89 5.16
C GLY A 155 6.30 -8.90 5.77
N TYR A 156 6.01 -7.79 5.07
CA TYR A 156 5.04 -6.79 5.52
C TYR A 156 3.62 -7.35 5.59
N ILE A 157 3.17 -8.13 4.60
CA ILE A 157 1.85 -8.79 4.62
C ILE A 157 1.72 -9.67 5.86
N CYS A 158 2.71 -10.54 6.10
CA CYS A 158 2.71 -11.44 7.25
C CYS A 158 2.70 -10.68 8.58
N GLN A 159 3.46 -9.59 8.68
CA GLN A 159 3.50 -8.76 9.88
C GLN A 159 2.15 -8.09 10.16
N ASP A 160 1.55 -7.47 9.15
CA ASP A 160 0.38 -6.62 9.34
C ASP A 160 -0.91 -7.44 9.48
N ILE A 161 -1.08 -8.52 8.70
CA ILE A 161 -2.25 -9.40 8.81
C ILE A 161 -2.27 -10.14 10.15
N VAL A 162 -1.13 -10.64 10.62
CA VAL A 162 -1.06 -11.33 11.92
C VAL A 162 -1.38 -10.36 13.07
N SER A 163 -0.98 -9.10 12.96
CA SER A 163 -1.28 -8.08 13.97
C SER A 163 -2.78 -7.77 14.06
N GLU A 164 -3.50 -7.78 12.93
CA GLU A 164 -4.95 -7.59 12.91
C GLU A 164 -5.72 -8.74 13.60
N HIS A 165 -5.30 -9.99 13.38
CA HIS A 165 -5.92 -11.15 14.03
C HIS A 165 -5.76 -11.10 15.55
N LYS A 166 -4.57 -10.71 16.04
CA LYS A 166 -4.33 -10.54 17.48
C LYS A 166 -5.20 -9.45 18.09
N HIS A 167 -5.37 -8.32 17.40
CA HIS A 167 -6.18 -7.21 17.90
C HIS A 167 -7.67 -7.56 17.99
N LYS A 168 -8.21 -8.29 17.01
CA LYS A 168 -9.60 -8.80 17.05
C LYS A 168 -9.81 -9.79 18.19
N ALA A 169 -8.84 -10.67 18.45
CA ALA A 169 -8.92 -11.65 19.54
C ALA A 169 -8.89 -11.00 20.95
N THR A 170 -8.20 -9.87 21.13
CA THR A 170 -8.22 -9.14 22.42
C THR A 170 -9.46 -8.26 22.62
N GLN A 171 -10.15 -7.86 21.55
CA GLN A 171 -11.41 -7.10 21.64
C GLN A 171 -12.64 -8.00 21.87
N HIS A 172 -12.57 -9.28 21.53
CA HIS A 172 -13.57 -10.29 21.87
C HIS A 172 -12.93 -11.44 22.66
N PRO A 173 -12.76 -11.30 23.99
CA PRO A 173 -12.48 -12.45 24.82
C PRO A 173 -13.70 -13.37 24.75
N ASP A 174 -13.47 -14.64 24.44
CA ASP A 174 -14.48 -15.69 24.35
C ASP A 174 -15.52 -15.60 25.48
N SER A 175 -16.78 -15.46 25.09
CA SER A 175 -17.97 -15.83 25.88
C SER A 175 -18.06 -17.36 25.96
N GLY A 176 -16.98 -18.02 26.39
CA GLY A 176 -16.87 -19.46 26.48
C GLY A 176 -16.66 -19.87 27.92
N ASP A 177 -17.73 -19.86 28.72
CA ASP A 177 -17.93 -20.76 29.88
C ASP A 177 -19.25 -20.44 30.60
N GLN A 178 -20.38 -20.62 29.91
CA GLN A 178 -21.67 -20.88 30.57
C GLN A 178 -22.46 -21.88 29.73
N HIS A 179 -22.19 -23.16 29.95
CA HIS A 179 -23.20 -24.21 30.07
C HIS A 179 -22.52 -25.58 29.99
N PHE A 180 -22.21 -26.16 31.15
CA PHE A 180 -22.32 -27.61 31.32
C PHE A 180 -23.04 -27.89 32.64
N ASN A 181 -24.20 -28.53 32.50
CA ASN A 181 -25.08 -29.03 33.55
C ASN A 181 -24.33 -29.86 34.59
N ASN A 182 -24.63 -29.66 35.87
CA ASN A 182 -25.52 -30.57 36.64
C ASN A 182 -25.98 -29.90 37.94
#